data_AF-A0A2P4SWF0-F1
#
_entry.id   AF-A0A2P4SWF0-F1
#
_cell.length_a   1.000
_cell.length_b   1.000
_cell.length_c   1.000
_cell.angle_alpha   90.00
_cell.angle_beta   90.00
_cell.angle_gamma   90.00
#
_symmetry.space_group_name_H-M   'P 1'
#
loop_
_entity.id
_entity.type
_entity.pdbx_description
1 polymer ?
#
loop_
_entity_poly.entity_id
_entity_poly.type
_entity_poly.pdbx_seq_one_letter_code
_entity_poly.pdbx_strand_id
1 'polypeptide(L)'
;MEPQPDSLEGWVAVRDTAFVEPQPPPRLRFLVGWNEAEGAFAVTCHCRAETAERAPQSWAGLFSAPALRGVHRQLAAVCPRLEPALPALPPALPGASGGLWAVLFPGGVAPSEAEVAELCRQLERYLGWALELCGGRVLLDVLFAADRRDDEYFESLHEFRGKALHGHLARAKEALRRVLQQHKNADTMVALMKVYEEEDEAYQDLVTMATQFYQYLLQPFRDMRELATLCKLEILKSLQYDNLGPKRVAALQKDAEEWTKRAESAVCSIQDITVKYFKETVKALSAMHKQMEQDQERFGKATWASALPRLENLRCMLAKETLQHLRARELCLKQKRAAIQKN
;
A
#
# COMPACT_ATOMS: atom_id res chain seq x y z
N MET A 1 -25.92 -21.60 -7.38
CA MET A 1 -24.92 -20.70 -6.77
C MET A 1 -25.38 -19.31 -7.17
N GLU A 2 -26.15 -18.66 -6.31
CA GLU A 2 -26.64 -17.31 -6.62
C GLU A 2 -25.46 -16.33 -6.57
N PRO A 3 -25.28 -15.46 -7.58
CA PRO A 3 -24.23 -14.47 -7.55
C PRO A 3 -24.46 -13.53 -6.36
N GLN A 4 -23.47 -13.44 -5.48
CA GLN A 4 -23.50 -12.55 -4.34
C GLN A 4 -23.60 -11.10 -4.88
N PRO A 5 -24.63 -10.31 -4.53
CA PRO A 5 -24.88 -9.00 -5.15
C PRO A 5 -23.76 -7.98 -4.92
N ASP A 6 -22.87 -8.24 -3.95
CA ASP A 6 -21.71 -7.40 -3.61
C ASP A 6 -20.38 -7.92 -4.18
N SER A 7 -20.41 -8.87 -5.12
CA SER A 7 -19.18 -9.39 -5.72
C SER A 7 -18.51 -8.34 -6.60
N LEU A 8 -17.37 -7.81 -6.13
CA LEU A 8 -16.48 -6.94 -6.92
C LEU A 8 -15.55 -7.73 -7.84
N GLU A 9 -15.90 -8.96 -8.18
CA GLU A 9 -15.11 -9.81 -9.07
C GLU A 9 -15.06 -9.19 -10.48
N GLY A 10 -13.85 -8.89 -10.96
CA GLY A 10 -13.62 -8.19 -12.24
C GLY A 10 -13.61 -6.66 -12.16
N TRP A 11 -13.85 -6.06 -10.99
CA TRP A 11 -13.76 -4.61 -10.80
C TRP A 11 -12.34 -4.16 -10.44
N VAL A 12 -11.95 -2.98 -10.92
CA VAL A 12 -10.66 -2.34 -10.59
C VAL A 12 -10.91 -0.97 -9.98
N ALA A 13 -10.19 -0.65 -8.90
CA ALA A 13 -10.26 0.69 -8.29
C ALA A 13 -9.33 1.65 -9.04
N VAL A 14 -9.87 2.81 -9.40
CA VAL A 14 -9.15 3.87 -10.10
C VAL A 14 -8.74 4.94 -9.09
N ARG A 15 -7.51 5.42 -9.17
CA ARG A 15 -7.02 6.49 -8.28
C ARG A 15 -7.76 7.80 -8.55
N ASP A 16 -8.03 8.57 -7.50
CA ASP A 16 -8.62 9.92 -7.62
C ASP A 16 -7.77 10.88 -8.47
N THR A 17 -6.47 10.60 -8.63
CA THR A 17 -5.52 11.38 -9.42
C THR A 17 -5.30 10.86 -10.84
N ALA A 18 -6.00 9.80 -11.25
CA ALA A 18 -5.77 9.10 -12.51
C ALA A 18 -5.91 9.97 -13.77
N PHE A 19 -6.68 11.06 -13.66
CA PHE A 19 -6.96 12.00 -14.75
C PHE A 19 -6.45 13.42 -14.49
N VAL A 20 -5.66 13.61 -13.43
CA VAL A 20 -5.07 14.93 -13.12
C VAL A 20 -3.92 15.19 -14.10
N GLU A 21 -3.85 16.40 -14.66
CA GLU A 21 -2.79 16.77 -15.59
C GLU A 21 -1.40 16.54 -14.97
N PRO A 22 -0.48 15.91 -15.72
CA PRO A 22 0.84 15.59 -15.20
C PRO A 22 1.62 16.85 -14.85
N GLN A 23 2.22 16.84 -13.65
CA GLN A 23 3.26 17.78 -13.22
C GLN A 23 4.40 17.88 -14.25
N PRO A 24 5.22 18.96 -14.23
CA PRO A 24 6.31 19.16 -15.19
C PRO A 24 7.16 17.89 -15.36
N PRO A 25 7.62 17.60 -16.60
CA PRO A 25 8.24 16.33 -16.92
C PRO A 25 9.50 16.13 -16.05
N PRO A 26 9.61 14.99 -15.35
CA PRO A 26 10.77 14.72 -14.54
C PRO A 26 12.04 14.67 -15.40
N ARG A 27 13.19 15.02 -14.82
CA ARG A 27 14.49 14.84 -15.48
C ARG A 27 14.80 13.35 -15.58
N LEU A 28 14.50 12.76 -16.74
CA LEU A 28 14.80 11.37 -17.06
C LEU A 28 16.26 11.24 -17.52
N ARG A 29 16.95 10.21 -17.04
CA ARG A 29 18.29 9.83 -17.51
C ARG A 29 18.29 8.37 -17.93
N PHE A 30 18.76 8.11 -19.14
CA PHE A 30 18.90 6.76 -19.69
C PHE A 30 20.34 6.27 -19.55
N LEU A 31 20.50 4.99 -19.25
CA LEU A 31 21.76 4.26 -19.30
C LEU A 31 21.54 2.99 -20.13
N VAL A 32 22.54 2.62 -20.94
CA VAL A 32 22.47 1.44 -21.79
C VAL A 32 23.68 0.56 -21.55
N GLY A 33 23.46 -0.70 -21.22
CA GLY A 33 24.48 -1.73 -21.09
C GLY A 33 24.23 -2.88 -22.05
N TRP A 34 25.28 -3.62 -22.40
CA TRP A 34 25.14 -4.86 -23.15
C TRP A 34 25.07 -6.05 -22.21
N ASN A 35 24.08 -6.91 -22.40
CA ASN A 35 23.97 -8.18 -21.69
C ASN A 35 24.41 -9.31 -22.62
N GLU A 36 25.60 -9.88 -22.35
CA GLU A 36 26.17 -10.97 -23.14
C GLU A 36 25.35 -12.26 -23.06
N ALA A 37 24.74 -12.55 -21.92
CA ALA A 37 23.98 -13.78 -21.70
C ALA A 37 22.69 -13.82 -22.52
N GLU A 38 22.04 -12.65 -22.67
CA GLU A 38 20.75 -12.50 -23.38
C GLU A 38 20.92 -11.95 -24.81
N GLY A 39 22.14 -11.53 -25.19
CA GLY A 39 22.41 -10.93 -26.50
C GLY A 39 21.60 -9.65 -26.75
N ALA A 40 21.37 -8.84 -25.71
CA ALA A 40 20.46 -7.70 -25.75
C ALA A 40 21.00 -6.47 -25.02
N PHE A 41 20.46 -5.30 -25.36
CA PHE A 41 20.75 -4.04 -24.68
C PHE A 41 19.86 -3.89 -23.44
N ALA A 42 20.47 -3.84 -22.26
CA ALA A 42 19.81 -3.44 -21.03
C ALA A 42 19.68 -1.92 -20.99
N VAL A 43 18.48 -1.41 -21.20
CA VAL A 43 18.16 0.02 -21.11
C VAL A 43 17.53 0.27 -19.76
N THR A 44 18.14 1.15 -18.95
CA THR A 44 17.58 1.63 -17.69
C THR A 44 17.27 3.11 -17.77
N CYS A 45 16.19 3.53 -17.13
CA CYS A 45 15.77 4.93 -17.05
C CYS A 45 15.57 5.31 -15.58
N HIS A 46 16.17 6.41 -15.15
CA HIS A 46 16.01 6.94 -13.80
C HIS A 46 15.28 8.29 -13.83
N CYS A 47 14.24 8.41 -13.03
CA CYS A 47 13.52 9.65 -12.76
C CYS A 47 14.01 10.24 -11.44
N ARG A 48 14.59 11.43 -11.48
CA ARG A 48 14.92 12.19 -10.26
C ARG A 48 13.68 12.97 -9.82
N ALA A 49 13.05 12.57 -8.72
CA ALA A 49 11.98 13.32 -8.11
C ALA A 49 12.52 14.68 -7.59
N GLU A 50 11.91 15.80 -8.00
CA GLU A 50 12.29 17.13 -7.51
C GLU A 50 11.73 17.42 -6.10
N THR A 51 10.78 16.61 -5.62
CA THR A 51 10.19 16.70 -4.28
C THR A 51 10.49 15.47 -3.42
N ALA A 52 10.89 15.68 -2.16
CA ALA A 52 11.32 14.65 -1.21
C ALA A 52 10.25 13.61 -0.81
N GLU A 53 9.01 13.77 -1.24
CA GLU A 53 7.87 12.90 -0.88
C GLU A 53 7.63 11.73 -1.84
N ARG A 54 8.27 11.71 -3.01
CA ARG A 54 8.07 10.66 -4.03
C ARG A 54 9.34 9.82 -4.18
N ALA A 55 9.20 8.50 -4.01
CA ALA A 55 10.31 7.57 -4.19
C ALA A 55 10.88 7.69 -5.62
N PRO A 56 12.21 7.59 -5.80
CA PRO A 56 12.83 7.61 -7.13
C PRO A 56 12.26 6.46 -7.96
N GLN A 57 11.73 6.78 -9.14
CA GLN A 57 11.21 5.78 -10.07
C GLN A 57 12.33 5.37 -11.03
N SER A 58 12.48 4.06 -11.23
CA SER A 58 13.43 3.49 -12.20
C SER A 58 12.75 2.44 -13.04
N TRP A 59 12.98 2.49 -14.35
CA TRP A 59 12.53 1.48 -15.31
C TRP A 59 13.73 0.76 -15.89
N ALA A 60 13.58 -0.52 -16.20
CA ALA A 60 14.61 -1.34 -16.82
C ALA A 60 13.99 -2.30 -17.82
N GLY A 61 14.62 -2.46 -18.98
CA GLY A 61 14.14 -3.37 -20.01
C GLY A 61 15.30 -3.89 -20.85
N LEU A 62 15.14 -5.12 -21.37
CA LEU A 62 16.07 -5.75 -22.28
C LEU A 62 15.54 -5.63 -23.71
N PHE A 63 16.36 -5.09 -24.61
CA PHE A 63 15.97 -4.85 -26.00
C PHE A 63 16.99 -5.46 -26.95
N SER A 64 16.52 -6.40 -27.77
CA SER A 64 17.31 -6.89 -28.89
C SER A 64 17.45 -5.82 -29.99
N ALA A 65 18.42 -5.99 -30.89
CA ALA A 65 18.59 -5.09 -32.04
C ALA A 65 17.29 -4.89 -32.88
N PRO A 66 16.50 -5.93 -33.23
CA PRO A 66 15.23 -5.73 -33.91
C PRO A 66 14.17 -5.04 -33.04
N ALA A 67 14.16 -5.28 -31.72
CA ALA A 67 13.25 -4.58 -30.81
C ALA A 67 13.55 -3.08 -30.77
N LEU A 68 14.83 -2.67 -30.70
CA LEU A 68 15.23 -1.26 -30.78
C LEU A 68 14.85 -0.61 -32.12
N ARG A 69 14.95 -1.34 -33.23
CA ARG A 69 14.45 -0.86 -34.53
C ARG A 69 12.93 -0.68 -34.52
N GLY A 70 12.20 -1.57 -33.83
CA GLY A 70 10.75 -1.45 -33.62
C GLY A 70 10.38 -0.20 -32.81
N VAL A 71 11.03 0.00 -31.67
CA VAL A 71 10.91 1.20 -30.82
C VAL A 71 11.21 2.45 -31.64
N HIS A 72 12.29 2.45 -32.40
CA HIS A 72 12.67 3.58 -33.24
C HIS A 72 11.60 3.92 -34.29
N ARG A 73 11.03 2.94 -34.98
CA ARG A 73 9.94 3.17 -35.94
C ARG A 73 8.72 3.83 -35.28
N GLN A 74 8.38 3.40 -34.06
CA GLN A 74 7.28 4.00 -33.29
C GLN A 74 7.60 5.45 -32.90
N LEU A 75 8.82 5.73 -32.44
CA LEU A 75 9.24 7.10 -32.09
C LEU A 75 9.35 8.01 -33.32
N ALA A 76 9.87 7.51 -34.44
CA ALA A 76 9.97 8.23 -35.69
C ALA A 76 8.60 8.55 -36.29
N ALA A 77 7.61 7.67 -36.12
CA ALA A 77 6.23 7.94 -36.51
C ALA A 77 5.59 9.09 -35.70
N VAL A 78 6.02 9.29 -34.44
CA VAL A 78 5.58 10.42 -33.61
C VAL A 78 6.37 11.68 -33.96
N CYS A 79 7.67 11.57 -34.20
CA CYS A 79 8.54 12.69 -34.57
C CYS A 79 9.48 12.30 -35.73
N PRO A 80 9.15 12.68 -36.98
CA PRO A 80 9.96 12.34 -38.16
C PRO A 80 11.40 12.84 -38.11
N ARG A 81 11.69 13.86 -37.29
CA ARG A 81 13.04 14.39 -37.06
C ARG A 81 13.99 13.35 -36.46
N LEU A 82 13.46 12.27 -35.88
CA LEU A 82 14.22 11.19 -35.27
C LEU A 82 14.70 10.16 -36.31
N GLU A 83 14.14 10.11 -37.53
CA GLU A 83 14.45 9.12 -38.56
C GLU A 83 15.96 8.90 -38.84
N PRO A 84 16.80 9.95 -39.00
CA PRO A 84 18.23 9.75 -39.26
C PRO A 84 19.05 9.46 -37.99
N ALA A 85 18.44 9.45 -36.80
CA ALA A 85 19.15 9.55 -35.52
C ALA A 85 19.48 8.20 -34.87
N LEU A 86 18.92 7.07 -35.34
CA LEU A 86 19.23 5.76 -34.77
C LEU A 86 20.66 5.32 -35.16
N PRO A 87 21.53 4.97 -34.20
CA PRO A 87 22.84 4.44 -34.53
C PRO A 87 22.73 3.13 -35.32
N ALA A 88 23.67 2.91 -36.24
CA ALA A 88 23.70 1.71 -37.06
C ALA A 88 23.95 0.48 -36.19
N LEU A 89 22.93 -0.37 -36.03
CA LEU A 89 23.00 -1.61 -35.27
C LEU A 89 23.63 -2.72 -36.15
N PRO A 90 24.82 -3.26 -35.82
CA PRO A 90 25.50 -4.27 -36.62
C PRO A 90 24.63 -5.52 -36.86
N PRO A 91 24.64 -6.09 -38.07
CA PRO A 91 23.90 -7.32 -38.38
C PRO A 91 24.48 -8.57 -37.69
N ALA A 92 25.74 -8.48 -37.21
CA ALA A 92 26.43 -9.54 -36.48
C ALA A 92 26.04 -9.63 -34.98
N LEU A 93 25.21 -8.72 -34.48
CA LEU A 93 24.72 -8.80 -33.09
C LEU A 93 23.81 -10.03 -32.92
N PRO A 94 23.99 -10.83 -31.86
CA PRO A 94 23.07 -11.92 -31.52
C PRO A 94 21.63 -11.39 -31.48
N GLY A 95 20.69 -12.09 -32.14
CA GLY A 95 19.29 -11.68 -32.25
C GLY A 95 18.96 -10.71 -33.39
N ALA A 96 19.93 -10.22 -34.17
CA ALA A 96 19.67 -9.41 -35.38
C ALA A 96 19.03 -10.22 -36.53
N SER A 97 19.13 -11.55 -36.49
CA SER A 97 18.47 -12.50 -37.39
C SER A 97 18.02 -13.75 -36.61
N GLY A 98 16.94 -13.63 -35.82
CA GLY A 98 16.33 -14.76 -35.11
C GLY A 98 15.55 -15.72 -36.02
N GLY A 99 16.17 -16.19 -37.10
CA GLY A 99 15.58 -17.12 -38.06
C GLY A 99 16.53 -18.28 -38.37
N LEU A 100 15.98 -19.37 -38.91
CA LEU A 100 16.66 -20.62 -39.27
C LEU A 100 18.01 -20.41 -40.01
N TRP A 101 18.15 -19.29 -40.71
CA TRP A 101 19.33 -18.90 -41.48
C TRP A 101 20.58 -18.55 -40.65
N ALA A 102 20.43 -18.06 -39.42
CA ALA A 102 21.56 -17.74 -38.53
C ALA A 102 22.28 -18.99 -38.00
N VAL A 103 21.58 -20.13 -37.98
CA VAL A 103 22.15 -21.45 -37.62
C VAL A 103 22.93 -22.05 -38.79
N LEU A 104 22.51 -21.77 -40.03
CA LEU A 104 23.11 -22.31 -41.24
C LEU A 104 24.37 -21.56 -41.68
N PHE A 105 24.49 -20.27 -41.33
CA PHE A 105 25.61 -19.43 -41.71
C PHE A 105 26.09 -18.57 -40.53
N PRO A 106 26.90 -19.12 -39.60
CA PRO A 106 27.53 -18.35 -38.53
C PRO A 106 28.69 -17.54 -39.12
N GLY A 107 28.35 -16.45 -39.83
CA GLY A 107 29.28 -15.67 -40.62
C GLY A 107 29.20 -14.19 -40.31
N GLY A 108 29.58 -13.80 -39.09
CA GLY A 108 29.81 -12.41 -38.71
C GLY A 108 30.94 -12.34 -37.70
N VAL A 109 31.89 -11.43 -37.88
CA VAL A 109 32.87 -11.10 -36.84
C VAL A 109 32.08 -10.56 -35.65
N ALA A 110 32.18 -11.22 -34.49
CA ALA A 110 31.55 -10.73 -33.27
C ALA A 110 32.09 -9.33 -32.98
N PRO A 111 31.22 -8.34 -32.71
CA PRO A 111 31.67 -6.99 -32.44
C PRO A 111 32.58 -6.98 -31.23
N SER A 112 33.65 -6.18 -31.29
CA SER A 112 34.58 -6.06 -30.15
C SER A 112 33.88 -5.42 -28.95
N GLU A 113 34.38 -5.70 -27.74
CA GLU A 113 33.83 -5.10 -26.50
C GLU A 113 33.81 -3.57 -26.57
N ALA A 114 34.82 -2.96 -27.23
CA ALA A 114 34.90 -1.52 -27.46
C ALA A 114 33.83 -1.00 -28.43
N GLU A 115 33.49 -1.75 -29.48
CA GLU A 115 32.41 -1.39 -30.42
C GLU A 115 31.05 -1.44 -29.76
N VAL A 116 30.82 -2.45 -28.91
CA VAL A 116 29.57 -2.61 -28.16
C VAL A 116 29.42 -1.49 -27.12
N ALA A 117 30.50 -1.12 -26.42
CA ALA A 117 30.50 -0.01 -25.45
C ALA A 117 30.20 1.34 -26.11
N GLU A 118 30.77 1.61 -27.29
CA GLU A 118 30.49 2.84 -28.05
C GLU A 118 29.04 2.85 -28.54
N LEU A 119 28.52 1.71 -29.00
CA LEU A 119 27.12 1.59 -29.41
C LEU A 119 26.15 1.85 -28.24
N CYS A 120 26.47 1.36 -27.04
CA CYS A 120 25.72 1.68 -25.82
C CYS A 120 25.69 3.20 -25.56
N ARG A 121 26.83 3.90 -25.63
CA ARG A 121 26.89 5.37 -25.48
C ARG A 121 26.10 6.11 -26.56
N GLN A 122 26.10 5.62 -27.78
CA GLN A 122 25.32 6.21 -28.88
C GLN A 122 23.81 6.03 -28.64
N LEU A 123 23.39 4.85 -28.15
CA LEU A 123 22.00 4.59 -27.78
C LEU A 123 21.55 5.47 -26.60
N GLU A 124 22.41 5.69 -25.58
CA GLU A 124 22.12 6.63 -24.50
C GLU A 124 21.85 8.05 -25.02
N ARG A 125 22.70 8.54 -25.93
CA ARG A 125 22.52 9.86 -26.57
C ARG A 125 21.25 9.94 -27.39
N TYR A 126 20.97 8.89 -28.17
CA TYR A 126 19.75 8.79 -28.98
C TYR A 126 18.49 8.85 -28.10
N LEU A 127 18.46 8.12 -26.98
CA LEU A 127 17.35 8.15 -26.03
C LEU A 127 17.20 9.53 -25.36
N GLY A 128 18.31 10.22 -25.09
CA GLY A 128 18.31 11.62 -24.65
C GLY A 128 17.67 12.58 -25.67
N TRP A 129 17.99 12.42 -26.96
CA TRP A 129 17.35 13.21 -28.02
C TRP A 129 15.88 12.86 -28.24
N ALA A 130 15.54 11.57 -28.17
CA ALA A 130 14.15 11.11 -28.24
C ALA A 130 13.32 11.68 -27.08
N LEU A 131 13.92 11.82 -25.88
CA LEU A 131 13.29 12.43 -24.72
C LEU A 131 12.95 13.91 -24.97
N GLU A 132 13.89 14.67 -25.52
CA GLU A 132 13.70 16.09 -25.83
C GLU A 132 12.66 16.33 -26.93
N LEU A 133 12.60 15.44 -27.92
CA LEU A 133 11.75 15.61 -29.11
C LEU A 133 10.36 14.99 -28.98
N CYS A 134 10.23 13.81 -28.35
CA CYS A 134 8.96 13.08 -28.22
C CYS A 134 8.33 13.26 -26.83
N GLY A 135 9.09 13.76 -25.84
CA GLY A 135 8.67 13.88 -24.45
C GLY A 135 8.77 12.58 -23.67
N GLY A 136 8.93 12.71 -22.35
CA GLY A 136 9.18 11.56 -21.45
C GLY A 136 8.04 10.54 -21.42
N ARG A 137 6.78 11.00 -21.51
CA ARG A 137 5.63 10.10 -21.47
C ARG A 137 5.61 9.14 -22.65
N VAL A 138 5.72 9.65 -23.88
CA VAL A 138 5.72 8.86 -25.11
C VAL A 138 6.92 7.90 -25.11
N LEU A 139 8.09 8.39 -24.73
CA LEU A 139 9.31 7.57 -24.71
C LEU A 139 9.22 6.43 -23.70
N LEU A 140 8.72 6.69 -22.49
CA LEU A 140 8.52 5.66 -21.48
C LEU A 140 7.40 4.68 -21.86
N ASP A 141 6.34 5.13 -22.54
CA ASP A 141 5.27 4.23 -23.01
C ASP A 141 5.78 3.30 -24.11
N VAL A 142 6.56 3.81 -25.07
CA VAL A 142 7.14 2.98 -26.14
C VAL A 142 8.16 1.96 -25.60
N LEU A 143 8.94 2.33 -24.58
CA LEU A 143 9.97 1.44 -24.00
C LEU A 143 9.42 0.50 -22.92
N PHE A 144 8.52 0.97 -22.06
CA PHE A 144 8.14 0.31 -20.80
C PHE A 144 6.63 0.20 -20.58
N ALA A 145 5.79 0.18 -21.64
CA ALA A 145 4.32 0.10 -21.54
C ALA A 145 3.75 -1.04 -20.66
N ALA A 146 4.51 -2.09 -20.37
CA ALA A 146 4.10 -3.17 -19.47
C ALA A 146 4.20 -2.77 -17.99
N ASP A 147 5.21 -1.98 -17.60
CA ASP A 147 5.46 -1.60 -16.20
C ASP A 147 4.60 -0.41 -15.72
N ARG A 148 4.04 0.39 -16.64
CA ARG A 148 3.34 1.65 -16.28
C ARG A 148 1.82 1.53 -16.11
N ARG A 149 1.18 0.55 -16.75
CA ARG A 149 -0.29 0.53 -16.87
C ARG A 149 -1.00 0.27 -15.54
N ASP A 150 -0.36 -0.43 -14.61
CA ASP A 150 -1.05 -0.89 -13.40
C ASP A 150 -0.91 0.11 -12.23
N ASP A 151 0.27 0.69 -12.02
CA ASP A 151 0.53 1.53 -10.85
C ASP A 151 0.09 3.01 -10.97
N GLU A 152 -0.03 3.53 -12.19
CA GLU A 152 -0.34 4.96 -12.42
C GLU A 152 -1.85 5.24 -12.30
N TYR A 153 -2.68 4.31 -12.74
CA TYR A 153 -4.12 4.50 -12.89
C TYR A 153 -4.92 3.75 -11.82
N PHE A 154 -4.45 2.56 -11.42
CA PHE A 154 -5.18 1.71 -10.49
C PHE A 154 -4.62 1.79 -9.07
N GLU A 155 -5.49 1.58 -8.10
CA GLU A 155 -5.10 1.34 -6.72
C GLU A 155 -5.56 -0.04 -6.28
N SER A 156 -4.89 -0.59 -5.27
CA SER A 156 -5.29 -1.85 -4.68
C SER A 156 -6.71 -1.71 -4.12
N LEU A 157 -7.59 -2.67 -4.42
CA LEU A 157 -8.93 -2.76 -3.82
C LEU A 157 -8.85 -2.75 -2.29
N HIS A 158 -7.76 -3.27 -1.73
CA HIS A 158 -7.54 -3.25 -0.29
C HIS A 158 -7.38 -1.82 0.24
N GLU A 159 -6.59 -1.00 -0.45
CA GLU A 159 -6.35 0.40 -0.11
C GLU A 159 -7.61 1.24 -0.31
N PHE A 160 -8.32 1.06 -1.43
CA PHE A 160 -9.59 1.74 -1.71
C PHE A 160 -10.62 1.49 -0.60
N ARG A 161 -10.86 0.21 -0.26
CA ARG A 161 -11.77 -0.17 0.83
C ARG A 161 -11.30 0.38 2.18
N GLY A 162 -10.00 0.36 2.44
CA GLY A 162 -9.40 0.96 3.64
C GLY A 162 -9.70 2.46 3.76
N LYS A 163 -9.50 3.22 2.68
CA LYS A 163 -9.82 4.66 2.61
C LYS A 163 -11.31 4.92 2.78
N ALA A 164 -12.17 4.13 2.13
CA ALA A 164 -13.62 4.27 2.24
C ALA A 164 -14.12 4.05 3.68
N LEU A 165 -13.68 2.97 4.34
CA LEU A 165 -14.01 2.68 5.74
C LEU A 165 -13.45 3.75 6.69
N HIS A 166 -12.24 4.23 6.45
CA HIS A 166 -11.67 5.34 7.20
C HIS A 166 -12.51 6.62 7.05
N GLY A 167 -12.98 6.91 5.84
CA GLY A 167 -13.89 8.01 5.55
C GLY A 167 -15.23 7.88 6.26
N HIS A 168 -15.82 6.68 6.30
CA HIS A 168 -17.04 6.41 7.09
C HIS A 168 -16.83 6.70 8.58
N LEU A 169 -15.74 6.20 9.17
CA LEU A 169 -15.39 6.47 10.56
C LEU A 169 -15.17 7.97 10.82
N ALA A 170 -14.52 8.68 9.90
CA ALA A 170 -14.32 10.13 10.03
C ALA A 170 -15.65 10.90 9.99
N ARG A 171 -16.58 10.50 9.11
CA ARG A 171 -17.92 11.08 9.04
C ARG A 171 -18.73 10.83 10.31
N ALA A 172 -18.72 9.60 10.85
CA ALA A 172 -19.41 9.27 12.10
C ALA A 172 -18.86 10.06 13.29
N LYS A 173 -17.52 10.22 13.38
CA LYS A 173 -16.88 11.10 14.38
C LYS A 173 -17.35 12.54 14.28
N GLU A 174 -17.48 13.05 13.07
CA GLU A 174 -17.92 14.43 12.85
C GLU A 174 -19.42 14.60 13.15
N ALA A 175 -20.25 13.62 12.81
CA ALA A 175 -21.66 13.60 13.18
C ALA A 175 -21.84 13.68 14.71
N LEU A 176 -21.14 12.83 15.47
CA LEU A 176 -21.19 12.87 16.94
C LEU A 176 -20.73 14.23 17.50
N ARG A 177 -19.67 14.83 16.94
CA ARG A 177 -19.22 16.18 17.34
C ARG A 177 -20.27 17.25 17.09
N ARG A 178 -21.00 17.17 15.96
CA ARG A 178 -22.06 18.13 15.64
C ARG A 178 -23.21 18.02 16.64
N VAL A 179 -23.64 16.80 16.98
CA VAL A 179 -24.68 16.59 18.00
C VAL A 179 -24.23 17.14 19.35
N LEU A 180 -22.99 16.85 19.79
CA LEU A 180 -22.43 17.40 21.03
C LEU A 180 -22.44 18.95 21.08
N GLN A 181 -22.27 19.62 19.95
CA GLN A 181 -22.33 21.09 19.90
C GLN A 181 -23.75 21.64 20.09
N GLN A 182 -24.79 20.86 19.77
CA GLN A 182 -26.19 21.28 19.89
C GLN A 182 -26.65 21.43 21.35
N HIS A 183 -25.94 20.84 22.32
CA HIS A 183 -26.23 20.99 23.75
C HIS A 183 -26.32 22.47 24.17
N LYS A 184 -25.52 23.33 23.53
CA LYS A 184 -25.50 24.79 23.79
C LYS A 184 -26.80 25.50 23.42
N ASN A 185 -27.55 24.92 22.48
CA ASN A 185 -28.81 25.49 21.97
C ASN A 185 -30.04 24.87 22.65
N ALA A 186 -29.84 23.86 23.50
CA ALA A 186 -30.91 23.21 24.25
C ALA A 186 -31.15 23.94 25.58
N ASP A 187 -32.12 24.86 25.60
CA ASP A 187 -32.45 25.68 26.78
C ASP A 187 -33.41 24.99 27.76
N THR A 188 -34.04 23.88 27.34
CA THR A 188 -34.99 23.12 28.16
C THR A 188 -34.51 21.69 28.34
N MET A 189 -34.86 21.07 29.47
CA MET A 189 -34.54 19.67 29.72
C MET A 189 -35.13 18.74 28.66
N VAL A 190 -36.33 19.02 28.16
CA VAL A 190 -36.95 18.22 27.09
C VAL A 190 -36.13 18.28 25.80
N ALA A 191 -35.68 19.48 25.40
CA ALA A 191 -34.81 19.63 24.23
C ALA A 191 -33.46 18.90 24.43
N LEU A 192 -32.89 18.98 25.64
CA LEU A 192 -31.63 18.33 25.95
C LEU A 192 -31.75 16.79 25.97
N MET A 193 -32.84 16.24 26.49
CA MET A 193 -33.10 14.79 26.45
C MET A 193 -33.17 14.28 25.01
N LYS A 194 -33.75 15.05 24.08
CA LYS A 194 -33.74 14.71 22.66
C LYS A 194 -32.32 14.72 22.08
N VAL A 195 -31.51 15.73 22.42
CA VAL A 195 -30.10 15.77 21.99
C VAL A 195 -29.32 14.57 22.52
N TYR A 196 -29.58 14.15 23.75
CA TYR A 196 -28.97 12.96 24.34
C TYR A 196 -29.33 11.65 23.62
N GLU A 197 -30.58 11.51 23.16
CA GLU A 197 -31.00 10.37 22.33
C GLU A 197 -30.23 10.36 21.00
N GLU A 198 -30.16 11.50 20.32
CA GLU A 198 -29.41 11.67 19.07
C GLU A 198 -27.89 11.43 19.28
N GLU A 199 -27.35 11.79 20.44
CA GLU A 199 -25.95 11.60 20.81
C GLU A 199 -25.63 10.12 21.01
N ASP A 200 -26.53 9.37 21.66
CA ASP A 200 -26.39 7.93 21.89
C ASP A 200 -26.47 7.15 20.57
N GLU A 201 -27.37 7.54 19.66
CA GLU A 201 -27.45 6.99 18.29
C GLU A 201 -26.16 7.28 17.50
N ALA A 202 -25.70 8.53 17.49
CA ALA A 202 -24.47 8.91 16.79
C ALA A 202 -23.22 8.22 17.35
N TYR A 203 -23.18 7.97 18.67
CA TYR A 203 -22.11 7.18 19.28
C TYR A 203 -22.17 5.71 18.85
N GLN A 204 -23.36 5.11 18.80
CA GLN A 204 -23.52 3.73 18.34
C GLN A 204 -23.06 3.57 16.89
N ASP A 205 -23.42 4.51 16.01
CA ASP A 205 -22.96 4.53 14.61
C ASP A 205 -21.43 4.65 14.53
N LEU A 206 -20.82 5.51 15.34
CA LEU A 206 -19.37 5.62 15.43
C LEU A 206 -18.73 4.29 15.84
N VAL A 207 -19.27 3.60 16.83
CA VAL A 207 -18.76 2.30 17.28
C VAL A 207 -18.88 1.25 16.18
N THR A 208 -19.99 1.23 15.44
CA THR A 208 -20.18 0.31 14.30
C THR A 208 -19.18 0.59 13.19
N MET A 209 -19.02 1.85 12.76
CA MET A 209 -18.05 2.22 11.73
C MET A 209 -16.60 1.96 12.17
N ALA A 210 -16.28 2.23 13.45
CA ALA A 210 -14.98 1.92 14.02
C ALA A 210 -14.73 0.42 14.00
N THR A 211 -15.70 -0.39 14.42
CA THR A 211 -15.59 -1.84 14.44
C THR A 211 -15.32 -2.40 13.04
N GLN A 212 -16.08 -1.98 12.03
CA GLN A 212 -15.85 -2.39 10.64
C GLN A 212 -14.44 -2.02 10.15
N PHE A 213 -14.01 -0.78 10.36
CA PHE A 213 -12.69 -0.31 9.95
C PHE A 213 -11.55 -1.08 10.65
N TYR A 214 -11.62 -1.24 11.97
CA TYR A 214 -10.57 -1.89 12.73
C TYR A 214 -10.56 -3.41 12.52
N GLN A 215 -11.71 -4.06 12.35
CA GLN A 215 -11.76 -5.47 11.94
C GLN A 215 -11.09 -5.68 10.59
N TYR A 216 -11.33 -4.79 9.63
CA TYR A 216 -10.68 -4.82 8.32
C TYR A 216 -9.16 -4.67 8.43
N LEU A 217 -8.67 -3.73 9.24
CA LEU A 217 -7.23 -3.56 9.49
C LEU A 217 -6.59 -4.75 10.21
N LEU A 218 -7.34 -5.43 11.08
CA LEU A 218 -6.84 -6.59 11.82
C LEU A 218 -6.67 -7.82 10.95
N GLN A 219 -7.46 -7.96 9.88
CA GLN A 219 -7.56 -9.20 9.11
C GLN A 219 -6.21 -9.70 8.56
N PRO A 220 -5.39 -8.88 7.87
CA PRO A 220 -4.12 -9.36 7.30
C PRO A 220 -3.16 -9.90 8.37
N PHE A 221 -3.17 -9.33 9.58
CA PHE A 221 -2.33 -9.79 10.68
C PHE A 221 -2.88 -11.06 11.35
N ARG A 222 -4.19 -11.23 11.38
CA ARG A 222 -4.82 -12.48 11.85
C ARG A 222 -4.45 -13.63 10.92
N ASP A 223 -4.56 -13.39 9.61
CA ASP A 223 -4.21 -14.36 8.57
C ASP A 223 -2.71 -14.68 8.63
N MET A 224 -1.84 -13.67 8.76
CA MET A 224 -0.41 -13.87 8.89
C MET A 224 -0.03 -14.69 10.13
N ARG A 225 -0.69 -14.44 11.27
CA ARG A 225 -0.47 -15.20 12.52
C ARG A 225 -0.88 -16.67 12.34
N GLU A 226 -2.01 -16.92 11.70
CA GLU A 226 -2.49 -18.28 11.43
C GLU A 226 -1.57 -19.01 10.46
N LEU A 227 -1.28 -18.41 9.30
CA LEU A 227 -0.38 -18.94 8.29
C LEU A 227 0.99 -19.27 8.89
N ALA A 228 1.60 -18.34 9.62
CA ALA A 228 2.91 -18.55 10.23
C ALA A 228 2.90 -19.70 11.25
N THR A 229 1.80 -19.86 11.98
CA THR A 229 1.62 -20.98 12.93
C THR A 229 1.52 -22.30 12.18
N LEU A 230 0.73 -22.36 11.10
CA LEU A 230 0.57 -23.56 10.29
C LEU A 230 1.88 -23.99 9.62
N CYS A 231 2.59 -23.06 8.95
CA CYS A 231 3.89 -23.34 8.33
C CYS A 231 4.91 -23.83 9.35
N LYS A 232 4.96 -23.22 10.54
CA LYS A 232 5.83 -23.69 11.62
C LYS A 232 5.49 -25.10 12.06
N LEU A 233 4.20 -25.42 12.24
CA LEU A 233 3.76 -26.75 12.64
C LEU A 233 4.11 -27.82 11.59
N GLU A 234 3.98 -27.50 10.31
CA GLU A 234 4.37 -28.38 9.21
C GLU A 234 5.88 -28.66 9.22
N ILE A 235 6.70 -27.62 9.41
CA ILE A 235 8.15 -27.76 9.55
C ILE A 235 8.49 -28.66 10.75
N LEU A 236 7.87 -28.44 11.91
CA LEU A 236 8.11 -29.25 13.10
C LEU A 236 7.72 -30.72 12.90
N LYS A 237 6.66 -31.01 12.13
CA LYS A 237 6.32 -32.38 11.74
C LYS A 237 7.39 -33.00 10.85
N SER A 238 7.86 -32.29 9.82
CA SER A 238 8.93 -32.79 8.95
C SER A 238 10.21 -33.09 9.75
N LEU A 239 10.56 -32.25 10.72
CA LEU A 239 11.71 -32.45 11.60
C LEU A 239 11.57 -33.66 12.53
N GLN A 240 10.35 -34.08 12.86
CA GLN A 240 10.09 -35.21 13.76
C GLN A 240 9.99 -36.55 13.02
N TYR A 241 9.37 -36.55 11.84
CA TYR A 241 8.97 -37.79 11.16
C TYR A 241 9.79 -38.13 9.92
N ASP A 242 10.43 -37.15 9.28
CA ASP A 242 11.18 -37.38 8.05
C ASP A 242 12.65 -37.72 8.33
N ASN A 243 13.21 -38.63 7.54
CA ASN A 243 14.63 -38.95 7.57
C ASN A 243 15.43 -37.87 6.81
N LEU A 244 15.75 -36.78 7.50
CA LEU A 244 16.38 -35.60 6.91
C LEU A 244 17.89 -35.54 7.18
N GLY A 245 18.65 -35.11 6.19
CA GLY A 245 20.09 -34.83 6.36
C GLY A 245 20.36 -33.59 7.24
N PRO A 246 21.54 -33.48 7.87
CA PRO A 246 21.85 -32.43 8.85
C PRO A 246 21.74 -31.01 8.29
N LYS A 247 22.12 -30.81 7.01
CA LYS A 247 21.97 -29.51 6.34
C LYS A 247 20.50 -29.08 6.17
N ARG A 248 19.62 -30.05 5.89
CA ARG A 248 18.18 -29.79 5.72
C ARG A 248 17.50 -29.52 7.07
N VAL A 249 17.91 -30.26 8.11
CA VAL A 249 17.45 -30.03 9.49
C VAL A 249 17.79 -28.61 9.94
N ALA A 250 19.04 -28.17 9.75
CA ALA A 250 19.47 -26.82 10.12
C ALA A 250 18.70 -25.73 9.35
N ALA A 251 18.46 -25.93 8.04
CA ALA A 251 17.65 -25.02 7.24
C ALA A 251 16.21 -24.91 7.76
N LEU A 252 15.56 -26.05 8.03
CA LEU A 252 14.20 -26.09 8.55
C LEU A 252 14.07 -25.48 9.95
N GLN A 253 15.06 -25.68 10.82
CA GLN A 253 15.11 -25.02 12.12
C GLN A 253 15.13 -23.49 11.98
N LYS A 254 15.97 -22.99 11.07
CA LYS A 254 16.02 -21.56 10.75
C LYS A 254 14.67 -21.05 10.20
N ASP A 255 14.06 -21.78 9.27
CA ASP A 255 12.76 -21.42 8.71
C ASP A 255 11.68 -21.37 9.82
N ALA A 256 11.67 -22.33 10.74
CA ALA A 256 10.75 -22.34 11.88
C ALA A 256 10.94 -21.13 12.82
N GLU A 257 12.17 -20.69 13.03
CA GLU A 257 12.46 -19.45 13.78
C GLU A 257 11.96 -18.22 13.03
N GLU A 258 12.13 -18.15 11.71
CA GLU A 258 11.62 -17.05 10.89
C GLU A 258 10.09 -16.98 10.93
N TRP A 259 9.40 -18.11 10.81
CA TRP A 259 7.95 -18.18 10.97
C TRP A 259 7.50 -17.78 12.38
N THR A 260 8.27 -18.14 13.41
CA THR A 260 7.99 -17.69 14.78
C THR A 260 8.07 -16.16 14.88
N LYS A 261 9.11 -15.54 14.34
CA LYS A 261 9.26 -14.07 14.32
C LYS A 261 8.12 -13.39 13.56
N ARG A 262 7.68 -13.96 12.45
CA ARG A 262 6.52 -13.44 11.68
C ARG A 262 5.23 -13.50 12.48
N ALA A 263 4.96 -14.61 13.17
CA ALA A 263 3.79 -14.75 14.03
C ALA A 263 3.82 -13.74 15.20
N GLU A 264 4.98 -13.57 15.84
CA GLU A 264 5.17 -12.59 16.92
C GLU A 264 4.94 -11.15 16.43
N SER A 265 5.50 -10.77 15.28
CA SER A 265 5.29 -9.46 14.66
C SER A 265 3.82 -9.19 14.32
N ALA A 266 3.10 -10.20 13.81
CA ALA A 266 1.68 -10.11 13.54
C ALA A 266 0.86 -9.92 14.83
N VAL A 267 1.21 -10.62 15.91
CA VAL A 267 0.57 -10.44 17.23
C VAL A 267 0.79 -9.02 17.77
N CYS A 268 2.01 -8.47 17.67
CA CYS A 268 2.27 -7.08 18.07
C CYS A 268 1.39 -6.10 17.30
N SER A 269 1.28 -6.28 15.98
CA SER A 269 0.45 -5.42 15.12
C SER A 269 -1.04 -5.51 15.48
N ILE A 270 -1.56 -6.71 15.76
CA ILE A 270 -2.93 -6.92 16.24
C ILE A 270 -3.18 -6.13 17.53
N GLN A 271 -2.24 -6.19 18.48
CA GLN A 271 -2.39 -5.50 19.76
C GLN A 271 -2.35 -3.98 19.59
N ASP A 272 -1.41 -3.45 18.81
CA ASP A 272 -1.31 -2.00 18.54
C ASP A 272 -2.59 -1.46 17.87
N ILE A 273 -3.16 -2.20 16.92
CA ILE A 273 -4.43 -1.85 16.26
C ILE A 273 -5.59 -1.89 17.27
N THR A 274 -5.63 -2.91 18.13
CA THR A 274 -6.65 -3.04 19.18
C THR A 274 -6.59 -1.88 20.19
N VAL A 275 -5.39 -1.44 20.57
CA VAL A 275 -5.21 -0.25 21.43
C VAL A 275 -5.76 1.00 20.77
N LYS A 276 -5.54 1.19 19.45
CA LYS A 276 -6.07 2.33 18.69
C LYS A 276 -7.60 2.33 18.64
N TYR A 277 -8.24 1.16 18.46
CA TYR A 277 -9.70 1.02 18.53
C TYR A 277 -10.25 1.53 19.86
N PHE A 278 -9.79 0.96 20.98
CA PHE A 278 -10.29 1.36 22.30
C PHE A 278 -9.95 2.80 22.65
N LYS A 279 -8.82 3.33 22.15
CA LYS A 279 -8.48 4.74 22.33
C LYS A 279 -9.53 5.67 21.69
N GLU A 280 -10.05 5.30 20.52
CA GLU A 280 -11.07 6.09 19.82
C GLU A 280 -12.42 6.04 20.54
N THR A 281 -12.88 4.86 20.97
CA THR A 281 -14.16 4.71 21.70
C THR A 281 -14.12 5.41 23.05
N VAL A 282 -13.04 5.23 23.83
CA VAL A 282 -12.84 5.93 25.11
C VAL A 282 -12.80 7.43 24.92
N LYS A 283 -12.16 7.94 23.86
CA LYS A 283 -12.10 9.38 23.57
C LYS A 283 -13.49 9.95 23.29
N ALA A 284 -14.32 9.25 22.53
CA ALA A 284 -15.70 9.66 22.27
C ALA A 284 -16.53 9.66 23.56
N LEU A 285 -16.56 8.55 24.31
CA LEU A 285 -17.27 8.46 25.59
C LEU A 285 -16.82 9.50 26.62
N SER A 286 -15.51 9.78 26.68
CA SER A 286 -14.97 10.82 27.56
C SER A 286 -15.48 12.21 27.20
N ALA A 287 -15.70 12.50 25.91
CA ALA A 287 -16.24 13.77 25.48
C ALA A 287 -17.73 13.89 25.85
N MET A 288 -18.50 12.84 25.60
CA MET A 288 -19.93 12.74 25.97
C MET A 288 -20.12 12.91 27.49
N HIS A 289 -19.37 12.15 28.28
CA HIS A 289 -19.43 12.20 29.74
C HIS A 289 -19.07 13.59 30.28
N LYS A 290 -18.02 14.24 29.76
CA LYS A 290 -17.65 15.61 30.15
C LYS A 290 -18.71 16.64 29.76
N GLN A 291 -19.30 16.50 28.58
CA GLN A 291 -20.37 17.41 28.13
C GLN A 291 -21.57 17.31 29.08
N MET A 292 -21.94 16.08 29.47
CA MET A 292 -23.06 15.86 30.39
C MET A 292 -22.77 16.37 31.82
N GLU A 293 -21.51 16.34 32.28
CA GLU A 293 -21.12 16.98 33.55
C GLU A 293 -21.27 18.51 33.49
N GLN A 294 -20.99 19.15 32.36
CA GLN A 294 -21.23 20.58 32.17
C GLN A 294 -22.72 20.90 32.12
N ASP A 295 -23.50 20.04 31.48
CA ASP A 295 -24.95 20.23 31.43
C ASP A 295 -25.59 20.10 32.81
N GLN A 296 -25.04 19.25 33.70
CA GLN A 296 -25.50 19.14 35.09
C GLN A 296 -25.46 20.49 35.83
N GLU A 297 -24.48 21.33 35.55
CA GLU A 297 -24.34 22.66 36.19
C GLU A 297 -25.40 23.65 35.71
N ARG A 298 -25.96 23.44 34.52
CA ARG A 298 -26.96 24.34 33.89
C ARG A 298 -28.38 24.14 34.43
N PHE A 299 -28.68 22.97 35.01
CA PHE A 299 -30.03 22.60 35.44
C PHE A 299 -30.12 22.40 36.95
N GLY A 300 -31.26 22.79 37.54
CA GLY A 300 -31.54 22.54 38.96
C GLY A 300 -31.68 21.04 39.26
N LYS A 301 -31.40 20.64 40.50
CA LYS A 301 -31.37 19.22 40.94
C LYS A 301 -32.63 18.43 40.59
N ALA A 302 -33.81 19.04 40.72
CA ALA A 302 -35.08 18.38 40.41
C ALA A 302 -35.25 18.12 38.90
N THR A 303 -34.89 19.10 38.07
CA THR A 303 -34.92 18.98 36.62
C THR A 303 -33.88 17.99 36.10
N TRP A 304 -32.69 17.95 36.72
CA TRP A 304 -31.61 17.04 36.35
C TRP A 304 -31.90 15.56 36.66
N ALA A 305 -32.85 15.28 37.56
CA ALA A 305 -33.17 13.91 37.98
C ALA A 305 -33.54 12.99 36.80
N SER A 306 -34.12 13.53 35.71
CA SER A 306 -34.43 12.75 34.50
C SER A 306 -33.20 12.34 33.68
N ALA A 307 -32.12 13.12 33.73
CA ALA A 307 -30.88 12.86 32.99
C ALA A 307 -29.89 11.97 33.78
N LEU A 308 -30.07 11.87 35.11
CA LEU A 308 -29.16 11.12 35.98
C LEU A 308 -28.93 9.66 35.56
N PRO A 309 -29.96 8.86 35.16
CA PRO A 309 -29.74 7.47 34.75
C PRO A 309 -28.80 7.34 33.55
N ARG A 310 -28.88 8.27 32.58
CA ARG A 310 -27.99 8.29 31.42
C ARG A 310 -26.56 8.65 31.83
N LEU A 311 -26.38 9.61 32.74
CA LEU A 311 -25.04 9.96 33.25
C LEU A 311 -24.36 8.77 33.92
N GLU A 312 -25.10 8.02 34.73
CA GLU A 312 -24.60 6.81 35.39
C GLU A 312 -24.26 5.70 34.37
N ASN A 313 -25.10 5.52 33.34
CA ASN A 313 -24.83 4.59 32.27
C ASN A 313 -23.55 4.97 31.49
N LEU A 314 -23.39 6.24 31.12
CA LEU A 314 -22.19 6.75 30.45
C LEU A 314 -20.93 6.55 31.29
N ARG A 315 -20.99 6.80 32.60
CA ARG A 315 -19.88 6.51 33.52
C ARG A 315 -19.50 5.03 33.53
N CYS A 316 -20.50 4.14 33.56
CA CYS A 316 -20.28 2.69 33.51
C CYS A 316 -19.64 2.26 32.18
N MET A 317 -20.16 2.74 31.05
CA MET A 317 -19.62 2.46 29.73
C MET A 317 -18.19 2.98 29.58
N LEU A 318 -17.93 4.21 29.99
CA LEU A 318 -16.60 4.80 29.97
C LEU A 318 -15.60 4.00 30.81
N ALA A 319 -15.99 3.58 32.01
CA ALA A 319 -15.13 2.75 32.87
C ALA A 319 -14.81 1.40 32.22
N LYS A 320 -15.80 0.73 31.63
CA LYS A 320 -15.61 -0.55 30.92
C LYS A 320 -14.67 -0.40 29.72
N GLU A 321 -14.90 0.57 28.86
CA GLU A 321 -14.06 0.82 27.68
C GLU A 321 -12.64 1.23 28.08
N THR A 322 -12.49 2.07 29.13
CA THR A 322 -11.18 2.46 29.65
C THR A 322 -10.41 1.25 30.17
N LEU A 323 -11.07 0.33 30.88
CA LEU A 323 -10.46 -0.90 31.34
C LEU A 323 -9.95 -1.75 30.18
N GLN A 324 -10.71 -1.87 29.08
CA GLN A 324 -10.27 -2.59 27.89
C GLN A 324 -9.07 -1.90 27.22
N HIS A 325 -9.10 -0.57 27.11
CA HIS A 325 -7.97 0.20 26.60
C HIS A 325 -6.70 -0.03 27.42
N LEU A 326 -6.80 0.01 28.75
CA LEU A 326 -5.66 -0.19 29.65
C LEU A 326 -5.11 -1.61 29.58
N ARG A 327 -5.98 -2.63 29.53
CA ARG A 327 -5.55 -4.03 29.36
C ARG A 327 -4.81 -4.25 28.04
N ALA A 328 -5.35 -3.72 26.94
CA ALA A 328 -4.70 -3.80 25.63
C ALA A 328 -3.33 -3.09 25.62
N ARG A 329 -3.25 -1.92 26.27
CA ARG A 329 -2.01 -1.15 26.39
C ARG A 329 -0.98 -1.85 27.28
N GLU A 330 -1.41 -2.46 28.38
CA GLU A 330 -0.55 -3.23 29.28
C GLU A 330 0.10 -4.41 28.55
N LEU A 331 -0.65 -5.15 27.74
CA LEU A 331 -0.11 -6.25 26.91
C LEU A 331 1.00 -5.75 25.98
N CYS A 332 0.77 -4.64 25.27
CA CYS A 332 1.78 -4.03 24.40
C CYS A 332 3.05 -3.63 25.17
N LEU A 333 2.89 -3.05 26.37
CA LEU A 333 4.01 -2.64 27.22
C LEU A 333 4.81 -3.83 27.74
N LYS A 334 4.14 -4.91 28.16
CA LYS A 334 4.80 -6.16 28.59
C LYS A 334 5.65 -6.75 27.47
N GLN A 335 5.14 -6.75 26.24
CA GLN A 335 5.89 -7.22 25.08
C GLN A 335 7.10 -6.34 24.77
N LYS A 336 6.93 -5.02 24.75
CA LYS A 336 8.04 -4.07 24.56
C LYS A 336 9.12 -4.25 25.61
N ARG A 337 8.73 -4.45 26.88
CA ARG A 337 9.67 -4.76 27.98
C ARG A 337 10.41 -6.07 27.74
N ALA A 338 9.72 -7.12 27.32
CA ALA A 338 10.35 -8.41 27.01
C ALA A 338 11.32 -8.32 25.82
N ALA A 339 11.02 -7.49 24.81
CA ALA A 339 11.93 -7.24 23.69
C ALA A 339 13.21 -6.50 24.14
N ILE A 340 13.08 -5.49 25.02
CA ILE A 340 14.24 -4.78 25.58
C ILE A 340 15.11 -5.71 26.43
N GLN A 341 14.51 -6.65 27.18
CA GLN A 341 15.27 -7.60 27.99
C GLN A 341 15.99 -8.69 27.18
N LYS A 342 15.60 -8.88 25.91
CA LYS A 342 16.21 -9.86 25.00
C LYS A 342 17.33 -9.26 24.13
N ASN A 343 17.42 -7.93 24.06
CA ASN A 343 18.43 -7.18 23.29
C ASN A 343 19.58 -6.74 24.19
#